data_AF-A0A0J9B0U2-F1
#
_entry.id   AF-A0A0J9B0U2-F1
#
_cell.length_a   1.000
_cell.length_b   1.000
_cell.length_c   1.000
_cell.angle_alpha   90.00
_cell.angle_beta   90.00
_cell.angle_gamma   90.00
#
_symmetry.space_group_name_H-M   'P 1'
#
loop_
_entity.id
_entity.type
_entity.pdbx_description
1 polymer ?
#
loop_
_entity_poly.entity_id
_entity_poly.type
_entity_poly.pdbx_seq_one_letter_code
_entity_poly.pdbx_strand_id
1 'polypeptide(L)'
;RKQSDSVDLDLQARSALEQIVNVDNQLNQLTFREAEVSQLFTKDHPTYIALLQKRKTLEQEKAKLNKQVSAMPATQQEVIRLSRDVESGRAVYMQLLNRQQELTIAKNSAIGNVRIIDDAVTAPQPVKPKKIIIVLIGTVLGLFISIATVLLNVFLRRGIESPEQLEELGINVYASIPVSEWMEKQLPRSLNYGKKKRIDNVNFLAVDNPADLAIEAIRSLRTSLHFAMMEAKNNILMISGASPNAGKTFVNSNLAAVLAQGGQKILFIDADMRKGYSNKIFNMDVTPG
;
A
#
# COMPACT_ATOMS: atom_id res chain seq x y z
N ARG A 1 -9.05 -9.60 107.05
CA ARG A 1 -9.26 -8.35 107.82
C ARG A 1 -9.13 -7.18 106.84
N LYS A 2 -10.26 -6.51 106.57
CA LYS A 2 -10.49 -5.23 105.87
C LYS A 2 -9.64 -4.87 104.63
N GLN A 3 -10.21 -5.05 103.44
CA GLN A 3 -9.97 -4.17 102.27
C GLN A 3 -11.09 -4.34 101.22
N SER A 4 -12.34 -4.33 101.65
CA SER A 4 -13.44 -3.88 100.79
C SER A 4 -13.88 -2.56 101.38
N ASP A 5 -13.01 -1.56 101.25
CA ASP A 5 -13.42 -0.17 101.41
C ASP A 5 -13.93 0.20 100.03
N SER A 6 -15.24 0.36 99.86
CA SER A 6 -15.79 0.99 98.67
C SER A 6 -15.22 2.41 98.63
N VAL A 7 -14.17 2.60 97.84
CA VAL A 7 -13.60 3.92 97.62
C VAL A 7 -14.60 4.67 96.76
N ASP A 8 -15.48 5.43 97.40
CA ASP A 8 -16.36 6.34 96.69
C ASP A 8 -15.50 7.43 96.10
N LEU A 9 -15.45 7.46 94.76
CA LEU A 9 -14.81 8.55 94.04
C LEU A 9 -15.53 9.84 94.40
N ASP A 10 -14.77 10.79 94.95
CA ASP A 10 -15.24 12.15 95.15
C ASP A 10 -15.72 12.74 93.82
N LEU A 11 -16.62 13.71 93.88
CA LEU A 11 -17.24 14.33 92.71
C LEU A 11 -16.18 14.93 91.76
N GLN A 12 -15.06 15.42 92.33
CA GLN A 12 -13.90 15.89 91.57
C GLN A 12 -13.18 14.75 90.82
N ALA A 13 -13.05 13.57 91.44
CA ALA A 13 -12.38 12.41 90.84
C ALA A 13 -13.23 11.79 89.72
N ARG A 14 -14.56 11.72 89.87
CA ARG A 14 -15.48 11.27 88.81
C ARG A 14 -15.47 12.22 87.61
N SER A 15 -15.52 13.53 87.87
CA SER A 15 -15.45 14.53 86.80
C SER A 15 -14.12 14.50 86.05
N ALA A 16 -13.00 14.30 86.75
CA ALA A 16 -11.68 14.15 86.13
C ALA A 16 -11.61 12.87 85.27
N LEU A 17 -12.14 11.74 85.76
CA LEU A 17 -12.22 10.50 85.01
C LEU A 17 -13.02 10.68 83.71
N GLU A 18 -14.22 11.25 83.77
CA GLU A 18 -15.07 11.51 82.60
C GLU A 18 -14.35 12.39 81.57
N GLN A 19 -13.70 13.47 82.01
CA GLN A 19 -12.95 14.36 81.13
C GLN A 19 -11.77 13.64 80.46
N ILE A 20 -11.02 12.83 81.21
CA ILE A 20 -9.88 12.08 80.67
C ILE A 20 -10.35 11.03 79.66
N VAL A 21 -11.42 10.29 79.98
CA VAL A 21 -11.99 9.29 79.08
C VAL A 21 -12.53 9.95 77.81
N ASN A 22 -13.17 11.11 77.91
CA ASN A 22 -13.61 11.88 76.75
C ASN A 22 -12.44 12.35 75.87
N VAL A 23 -11.37 12.90 76.47
CA VAL A 23 -10.18 13.32 75.71
C VAL A 23 -9.49 12.12 75.04
N ASP A 24 -9.38 10.98 75.73
CA ASP A 24 -8.84 9.75 75.15
C ASP A 24 -9.69 9.24 73.98
N ASN A 25 -11.02 9.26 74.11
CA ASN A 25 -11.93 8.88 73.03
C ASN A 25 -11.76 9.81 71.81
N GLN A 26 -11.62 11.11 72.02
CA GLN A 26 -11.37 12.06 70.93
C GLN A 26 -10.00 11.83 70.28
N LEU A 27 -8.95 11.57 71.06
CA LEU A 27 -7.63 11.24 70.53
C LEU A 27 -7.66 9.95 69.70
N ASN A 28 -8.34 8.90 70.19
CA ASN A 28 -8.51 7.65 69.47
C ASN A 28 -9.25 7.87 68.14
N GLN A 29 -10.34 8.65 68.14
CA GLN A 29 -11.04 9.04 66.91
C GLN A 29 -10.16 9.82 65.93
N LEU A 30 -9.33 10.74 66.42
CA LEU A 30 -8.39 11.48 65.58
C LEU A 30 -7.33 10.56 64.95
N THR A 31 -6.86 9.53 65.67
CA THR A 31 -5.93 8.53 65.11
C THR A 31 -6.53 7.81 63.91
N PHE A 32 -7.81 7.39 64.00
CA PHE A 32 -8.49 6.78 62.84
C PHE A 32 -8.66 7.77 61.69
N ARG A 33 -9.03 9.03 61.98
CA ARG A 33 -9.12 10.08 60.95
C ARG A 33 -7.77 10.41 60.32
N GLU A 34 -6.68 10.35 61.08
CA GLU A 34 -5.32 10.58 60.56
C GLU A 34 -4.97 9.52 59.52
N ALA A 35 -5.31 8.25 59.78
CA ALA A 35 -5.12 7.17 58.82
C ALA A 35 -5.90 7.44 57.51
N GLU A 36 -7.16 7.88 57.58
CA GLU A 36 -7.98 8.21 56.41
C GLU A 36 -7.44 9.43 55.64
N VAL A 37 -7.11 10.51 56.34
CA VAL A 37 -6.60 11.74 55.72
C VAL A 37 -5.23 11.52 55.09
N SER A 38 -4.37 10.68 55.69
CA SER A 38 -3.04 10.36 55.15
C SER A 38 -3.06 9.59 53.82
N GLN A 39 -4.18 8.91 53.50
CA GLN A 39 -4.37 8.27 52.19
C GLN A 39 -4.75 9.29 51.11
N LEU A 40 -5.38 10.40 51.48
CA LEU A 40 -5.96 11.37 50.54
C LEU A 40 -5.11 12.62 50.38
N PHE A 41 -4.34 13.00 51.41
CA PHE A 41 -3.64 14.28 51.48
C PHE A 41 -2.20 14.13 51.97
N THR A 42 -1.32 15.00 51.47
CA THR A 42 0.05 15.14 51.98
C THR A 42 0.08 15.90 53.31
N LYS A 43 1.20 15.79 54.04
CA LYS A 43 1.35 16.41 55.37
C LYS A 43 1.21 17.94 55.37
N ASP A 44 1.48 18.58 54.24
CA ASP A 44 1.39 20.04 54.07
C ASP A 44 -0.03 20.53 53.76
N HIS A 45 -0.99 19.61 53.55
CA HIS A 45 -2.37 20.00 53.24
C HIS A 45 -3.04 20.65 54.46
N PRO A 46 -3.81 21.76 54.28
CA PRO A 46 -4.46 22.47 55.40
C PRO A 46 -5.29 21.57 56.32
N THR A 47 -5.99 20.57 55.77
CA THR A 47 -6.77 19.60 56.54
C THR A 47 -5.90 18.72 57.45
N TYR A 48 -4.72 18.29 56.97
CA TYR A 48 -3.81 17.45 57.76
C TYR A 48 -3.16 18.29 58.87
N ILE A 49 -2.77 19.53 58.57
CA ILE A 49 -2.23 20.47 59.57
C ILE A 49 -3.26 20.77 60.66
N ALA A 50 -4.52 21.04 60.29
CA ALA A 50 -5.60 21.30 61.24
C ALA A 50 -5.87 20.09 62.15
N LEU A 51 -5.80 18.87 61.60
CA LEU A 51 -5.93 17.63 62.37
C LEU A 51 -4.80 17.49 63.42
N LEU A 52 -3.55 17.72 63.01
CA LEU A 52 -2.40 17.68 63.92
C LEU A 52 -2.46 18.74 65.02
N GLN A 53 -2.89 19.96 64.68
CA GLN A 53 -3.09 21.03 65.67
C GLN A 53 -4.16 20.65 66.70
N LYS A 54 -5.27 20.05 66.24
CA LYS A 54 -6.32 19.56 67.14
C LYS A 54 -5.81 18.44 68.05
N ARG A 55 -5.04 17.48 67.50
CA ARG A 55 -4.42 16.40 68.29
C ARG A 55 -3.50 16.96 69.37
N LYS A 56 -2.63 17.91 69.01
CA LYS A 56 -1.71 18.58 69.93
C LYS A 56 -2.47 19.29 71.07
N THR A 57 -3.59 19.93 70.76
CA THR A 57 -4.42 20.62 71.77
C THR A 57 -5.00 19.63 72.78
N LEU A 58 -5.53 18.50 72.31
CA LEU A 58 -6.06 17.45 73.19
C LEU A 58 -4.97 16.73 74.00
N GLU A 59 -3.77 16.55 73.43
CA GLU A 59 -2.61 16.02 74.16
C GLU A 59 -2.19 16.95 75.30
N GLN A 60 -2.22 18.28 75.08
CA GLN A 60 -1.95 19.27 76.11
C GLN A 60 -3.04 19.27 77.21
N GLU A 61 -4.30 19.15 76.82
CA GLU A 61 -5.42 19.04 77.76
C GLU A 61 -5.32 17.77 78.61
N LYS A 62 -5.03 16.62 77.98
CA LYS A 62 -4.75 15.36 78.68
C LYS A 62 -3.59 15.49 79.67
N ALA A 63 -2.51 16.15 79.29
CA ALA A 63 -1.37 16.38 80.18
C ALA A 63 -1.75 17.25 81.39
N LYS A 64 -2.64 18.23 81.21
CA LYS A 64 -3.17 19.06 82.31
C LYS A 64 -4.06 18.24 83.25
N LEU A 65 -4.96 17.42 82.71
CA LEU A 65 -5.82 16.53 83.50
C LEU A 65 -5.01 15.48 84.27
N ASN A 66 -3.97 14.90 83.66
CA ASN A 66 -3.07 13.97 84.35
C ASN A 66 -2.37 14.61 85.54
N LYS A 67 -1.94 15.88 85.43
CA LYS A 67 -1.34 16.61 86.56
C LYS A 67 -2.33 16.80 87.72
N GLN A 68 -3.61 17.03 87.41
CA GLN A 68 -4.67 17.12 88.42
C GLN A 68 -4.91 15.78 89.13
N VAL A 69 -4.90 14.67 88.37
CA VAL A 69 -4.99 13.32 88.94
C VAL A 69 -3.78 12.99 89.80
N SER A 70 -2.56 13.40 89.42
CA SER A 70 -1.35 13.19 90.22
C SER A 70 -1.36 13.89 91.59
N ALA A 71 -2.22 14.91 91.78
CA ALA A 71 -2.39 15.58 93.06
C ALA A 71 -3.39 14.88 94.00
N MET A 72 -4.09 13.85 93.53
CA MET A 72 -5.08 13.07 94.30
C MET A 72 -4.39 11.99 95.16
N PRO A 73 -5.04 11.46 96.21
CA PRO A 73 -4.53 10.31 96.98
C PRO A 73 -4.25 9.09 96.09
N ALA A 74 -3.24 8.28 96.46
CA ALA A 74 -2.78 7.14 95.67
C ALA A 74 -3.90 6.13 95.33
N THR A 75 -4.84 5.90 96.26
CA THR A 75 -5.98 5.00 96.05
C THR A 75 -6.95 5.52 94.97
N GLN A 76 -7.19 6.83 94.91
CA GLN A 76 -8.05 7.44 93.88
C GLN A 76 -7.35 7.44 92.51
N GLN A 77 -6.04 7.66 92.47
CA GLN A 77 -5.26 7.56 91.23
C GLN A 77 -5.35 6.16 90.61
N GLU A 78 -5.25 5.12 91.44
CA GLU A 78 -5.31 3.74 90.99
C GLU A 78 -6.69 3.38 90.44
N VAL A 79 -7.77 3.80 91.12
CA VAL A 79 -9.14 3.60 90.64
C VAL A 79 -9.36 4.35 89.32
N ILE A 80 -8.97 5.62 89.21
CA ILE A 80 -9.10 6.38 87.96
C ILE A 80 -8.33 5.71 86.82
N ARG A 81 -7.10 5.24 87.07
CA ARG A 81 -6.29 4.55 86.05
C ARG A 81 -7.00 3.29 85.54
N LEU A 82 -7.43 2.42 86.45
CA LEU A 82 -8.10 1.17 86.10
C LEU A 82 -9.44 1.41 85.39
N SER A 83 -10.26 2.34 85.90
CA SER A 83 -11.53 2.72 85.28
C SER A 83 -11.32 3.31 83.89
N ARG A 84 -10.34 4.20 83.73
CA ARG A 84 -9.98 4.78 82.43
C ARG A 84 -9.55 3.71 81.43
N ASP A 85 -8.70 2.77 81.84
CA ASP A 85 -8.21 1.71 80.95
C ASP A 85 -9.37 0.82 80.48
N VAL A 86 -10.31 0.51 81.36
CA VAL A 86 -11.52 -0.27 81.03
C VAL A 86 -12.45 0.51 80.11
N GLU A 87 -12.77 1.76 80.43
CA GLU A 87 -13.73 2.57 79.66
C GLU A 87 -13.19 2.95 78.29
N SER A 88 -11.95 3.44 78.22
CA SER A 88 -11.26 3.78 76.96
C SER A 88 -11.06 2.53 76.11
N GLY A 89 -10.61 1.42 76.71
CA GLY A 89 -10.45 0.14 76.02
C GLY A 89 -11.76 -0.38 75.42
N ARG A 90 -12.87 -0.30 76.18
CA ARG A 90 -14.21 -0.66 75.70
C ARG A 90 -14.65 0.22 74.54
N ALA A 91 -14.42 1.53 74.61
CA ALA A 91 -14.79 2.46 73.54
C ALA A 91 -14.02 2.16 72.24
N VAL A 92 -12.70 1.94 72.32
CA VAL A 92 -11.87 1.58 71.16
C VAL A 92 -12.30 0.23 70.56
N TYR A 93 -12.56 -0.77 71.41
CA TYR A 93 -13.04 -2.07 70.95
C TYR A 93 -14.35 -1.95 70.15
N MET A 94 -15.33 -1.21 70.67
CA MET A 94 -16.60 -0.99 69.96
C MET A 94 -16.41 -0.23 68.65
N GLN A 95 -15.50 0.73 68.59
CA GLN A 95 -15.19 1.47 67.36
C GLN A 95 -14.54 0.56 66.29
N LEU A 96 -13.59 -0.28 66.68
CA LEU A 96 -12.97 -1.25 65.78
C LEU A 96 -13.99 -2.27 65.26
N LEU A 97 -14.86 -2.76 66.13
CA LEU A 97 -15.93 -3.70 65.76
C LEU A 97 -16.88 -3.08 64.72
N ASN A 98 -17.31 -1.83 64.92
CA ASN A 98 -18.15 -1.11 63.97
C ASN A 98 -17.44 -0.95 62.61
N ARG A 99 -16.16 -0.56 62.61
CA ARG A 99 -15.40 -0.39 61.36
C ARG A 99 -15.21 -1.72 60.63
N GLN A 100 -14.97 -2.81 61.35
CA GLN A 100 -14.89 -4.14 60.76
C GLN A 100 -16.22 -4.53 60.10
N GLN A 101 -17.35 -4.26 60.75
CA GLN A 101 -18.69 -4.51 60.20
C GLN A 101 -18.92 -3.71 58.92
N GLU A 102 -18.59 -2.41 58.92
CA GLU A 102 -18.69 -1.55 57.72
C GLU A 102 -17.83 -2.06 56.57
N LEU A 103 -16.59 -2.43 56.83
CA LEU A 103 -15.68 -2.97 55.80
C LEU A 103 -16.16 -4.33 55.27
N THR A 104 -16.74 -5.16 56.14
CA THR A 104 -17.34 -6.45 55.73
C THR A 104 -18.56 -6.23 54.84
N ILE A 105 -19.42 -5.25 55.18
CA ILE A 105 -20.54 -4.85 54.32
C ILE A 105 -20.02 -4.28 53.01
N ALA A 106 -19.03 -3.38 53.02
CA ALA A 106 -18.45 -2.81 51.80
C ALA A 106 -17.83 -3.89 50.89
N LYS A 107 -17.13 -4.87 51.46
CA LYS A 107 -16.57 -6.02 50.74
C LYS A 107 -17.67 -6.88 50.10
N ASN A 108 -18.74 -7.17 50.85
CA ASN A 108 -19.84 -8.03 50.37
C ASN A 108 -20.85 -7.28 49.48
N SER A 109 -20.91 -5.95 49.57
CA SER A 109 -21.74 -5.06 48.75
C SER A 109 -21.08 -4.68 47.43
N ALA A 110 -19.90 -5.22 47.13
CA ALA A 110 -19.18 -5.03 45.88
C ALA A 110 -19.86 -5.76 44.70
N ILE A 111 -21.11 -5.38 44.40
CA ILE A 111 -21.56 -5.39 43.01
C ILE A 111 -20.75 -4.26 42.36
N GLY A 112 -19.63 -4.64 41.73
CA GLY A 112 -18.80 -3.68 41.00
C GLY A 112 -19.61 -3.12 39.83
N ASN A 113 -20.03 -1.86 39.93
CA ASN A 113 -20.54 -1.12 38.78
C ASN A 113 -19.38 -0.90 37.81
N VAL A 114 -19.19 -1.83 36.87
CA VAL A 114 -18.24 -1.65 35.77
C VAL A 114 -18.85 -0.59 34.86
N ARG A 115 -18.27 0.61 34.85
CA ARG A 115 -18.64 1.67 33.92
C ARG A 115 -17.65 1.63 32.76
N ILE A 116 -18.14 1.29 31.57
CA ILE A 116 -17.38 1.41 30.34
C ILE A 116 -17.13 2.92 30.12
N ILE A 117 -15.86 3.32 30.07
CA ILE A 117 -15.45 4.71 29.89
C ILE A 117 -15.30 5.04 28.40
N ASP A 118 -14.85 4.07 27.59
CA ASP A 118 -14.66 4.23 26.16
C ASP A 118 -14.78 2.87 25.45
N ASP A 119 -15.47 2.85 24.31
CA ASP A 119 -15.64 1.65 23.50
C ASP A 119 -14.53 1.54 22.46
N ALA A 120 -14.13 0.31 22.10
CA ALA A 120 -13.14 0.10 21.07
C ALA A 120 -13.69 0.49 19.68
N VAL A 121 -13.27 1.64 19.15
CA VAL A 121 -13.66 2.11 17.82
C VAL A 121 -12.71 1.54 16.77
N THR A 122 -13.24 0.80 15.80
CA THR A 122 -12.49 0.37 14.62
C THR A 122 -12.47 1.47 13.56
N ALA A 123 -11.37 1.56 12.80
CA ALA A 123 -11.31 2.48 11.68
C ALA A 123 -12.32 2.03 10.60
N PRO A 124 -13.29 2.87 10.19
CA PRO A 124 -14.29 2.49 9.19
C PRO A 124 -13.70 2.30 7.79
N GLN A 125 -12.47 2.77 7.56
CA GLN A 125 -11.77 2.61 6.30
C GLN A 125 -10.43 1.88 6.45
N PRO A 126 -10.07 1.02 5.49
CA PRO A 126 -8.79 0.33 5.49
C PRO A 126 -7.64 1.33 5.28
N VAL A 127 -6.71 1.37 6.24
CA VAL A 127 -5.52 2.24 6.18
C VAL A 127 -4.58 1.83 5.04
N LYS A 128 -4.51 0.53 4.71
CA LYS A 128 -3.69 -0.04 3.65
C LYS A 128 -4.41 -1.26 3.03
N PRO A 129 -4.18 -1.56 1.74
CA PRO A 129 -3.37 -0.81 0.77
C PRO A 129 -4.11 0.34 0.08
N LYS A 130 -3.39 1.42 -0.27
CA LYS A 130 -3.92 2.55 -1.04
C LYS A 130 -4.09 2.18 -2.52
N LYS A 131 -5.20 1.51 -2.84
CA LYS A 131 -5.48 0.91 -4.16
C LYS A 131 -5.27 1.87 -5.34
N ILE A 132 -5.73 3.12 -5.21
CA ILE A 132 -5.61 4.14 -6.27
C ILE A 132 -4.15 4.42 -6.63
N ILE A 133 -3.28 4.55 -5.63
CA ILE A 133 -1.85 4.83 -5.84
C ILE A 133 -1.18 3.63 -6.54
N ILE A 134 -1.53 2.42 -6.14
CA ILE A 134 -0.98 1.19 -6.74
C ILE A 134 -1.40 1.09 -8.21
N VAL A 135 -2.67 1.35 -8.52
CA VAL A 135 -3.18 1.36 -9.90
C VAL A 135 -2.47 2.44 -10.71
N LEU A 136 -2.35 3.67 -10.19
CA LEU A 136 -1.67 4.77 -10.88
C LEU A 136 -0.21 4.42 -11.23
N ILE A 137 0.55 3.91 -10.26
CA ILE A 137 1.94 3.50 -10.46
C ILE A 137 2.02 2.34 -11.47
N GLY A 138 1.13 1.35 -11.35
CA GLY A 138 1.05 0.22 -12.27
C GLY A 138 0.77 0.66 -13.71
N THR A 139 -0.15 1.61 -13.91
CA THR A 139 -0.46 2.16 -15.24
C THR A 139 0.74 2.91 -15.83
N VAL A 140 1.40 3.76 -15.05
CA VAL A 140 2.59 4.51 -15.54
C VAL A 140 3.73 3.56 -15.90
N LEU A 141 4.02 2.57 -15.05
CA LEU A 141 5.06 1.58 -15.32
C LEU A 141 4.72 0.72 -16.54
N GLY A 142 3.46 0.29 -16.67
CA GLY A 142 3.01 -0.48 -17.83
C GLY A 142 3.15 0.29 -19.14
N LEU A 143 2.80 1.58 -19.14
CA LEU A 143 2.96 2.46 -20.30
C LEU A 143 4.44 2.61 -20.67
N PHE A 144 5.31 2.82 -19.68
CA PHE A 144 6.75 2.94 -19.90
C PHE A 144 7.36 1.66 -20.50
N ILE A 145 7.01 0.49 -19.94
CA ILE A 145 7.47 -0.81 -20.46
C ILE A 145 6.96 -1.06 -21.88
N SER A 146 5.72 -0.66 -22.18
CA SER A 146 5.15 -0.79 -23.51
C SER A 146 5.92 0.03 -24.54
N ILE A 147 6.18 1.32 -24.26
CA ILE A 147 6.98 2.19 -25.13
C ILE A 147 8.39 1.62 -25.31
N ALA A 148 9.04 1.24 -24.20
CA ALA A 148 10.39 0.69 -24.24
C ALA A 148 10.46 -0.58 -25.11
N THR A 149 9.44 -1.44 -25.02
CA THR A 149 9.36 -2.67 -25.83
C THR A 149 9.19 -2.37 -27.32
N VAL A 150 8.35 -1.39 -27.69
CA VAL A 150 8.20 -0.97 -29.09
C VAL A 150 9.50 -0.40 -29.63
N LEU A 151 10.15 0.51 -28.89
CA LEU A 151 11.43 1.09 -29.29
C LEU A 151 12.54 0.03 -29.41
N LEU A 152 12.60 -0.92 -28.48
CA LEU A 152 13.55 -2.03 -28.54
C LEU A 152 13.31 -2.90 -29.79
N ASN A 153 12.05 -3.18 -30.13
CA ASN A 153 11.72 -3.93 -31.35
C ASN A 153 12.09 -3.15 -32.62
N VAL A 154 11.93 -1.83 -32.64
CA VAL A 154 12.37 -0.99 -33.78
C VAL A 154 13.89 -1.00 -33.87
N PHE A 155 14.60 -0.84 -32.75
CA PHE A 155 16.06 -0.84 -32.72
C PHE A 155 16.68 -2.20 -33.10
N LEU A 156 16.00 -3.31 -32.79
CA LEU A 156 16.43 -4.66 -33.16
C LEU A 156 16.14 -5.01 -34.63
N ARG A 157 15.27 -4.27 -35.32
CA ARG A 157 15.04 -4.46 -36.75
C ARG A 157 16.26 -3.98 -37.51
N ARG A 158 16.98 -4.92 -38.12
CA ARG A 158 18.07 -4.64 -39.06
C ARG A 158 17.53 -4.80 -40.48
N GLY A 159 17.46 -3.71 -41.21
CA GLY A 159 17.00 -3.65 -42.60
C GLY A 159 17.39 -2.32 -43.23
N ILE A 160 17.28 -2.25 -44.55
CA ILE A 160 17.40 -0.99 -45.28
C ILE A 160 16.00 -0.36 -45.28
N GLU A 161 15.85 0.80 -44.64
CA GLU A 161 14.55 1.48 -44.50
C GLU A 161 14.41 2.67 -45.44
N SER A 162 15.52 3.20 -45.94
CA SER A 162 15.52 4.39 -46.78
C SER A 162 16.49 4.25 -47.97
N PRO A 163 16.17 4.81 -49.15
CA PRO A 163 17.07 4.82 -50.31
C PRO A 163 18.43 5.48 -50.02
N GLU A 164 18.43 6.51 -49.17
CA GLU A 164 19.64 7.28 -48.83
C GLU A 164 20.71 6.40 -48.16
N GLN A 165 20.29 5.38 -47.39
CA GLN A 165 21.22 4.41 -46.80
C GLN A 165 21.99 3.60 -47.86
N LEU A 166 21.42 3.39 -49.04
CA LEU A 166 22.11 2.73 -50.16
C LEU A 166 23.00 3.70 -50.92
N GLU A 167 22.56 4.95 -51.09
CA GLU A 167 23.34 5.98 -51.76
C GLU A 167 24.61 6.36 -50.96
N GLU A 168 24.53 6.41 -49.62
CA GLU A 168 25.70 6.59 -48.75
C GLU A 168 26.75 5.47 -48.91
N LEU A 169 26.29 4.26 -49.27
CA LEU A 169 27.16 3.13 -49.58
C LEU A 169 27.67 3.13 -51.04
N GLY A 170 27.35 4.18 -51.82
CA GLY A 170 27.72 4.31 -53.23
C GLY A 170 26.88 3.45 -54.18
N ILE A 171 25.71 2.97 -53.75
CA ILE A 171 24.81 2.19 -54.59
C ILE A 171 23.71 3.11 -55.11
N ASN A 172 23.67 3.29 -56.43
CA ASN A 172 22.65 4.13 -57.08
C ASN A 172 21.27 3.46 -57.04
N VAL A 173 20.27 4.18 -56.52
CA VAL A 173 18.89 3.71 -56.46
C VAL A 173 18.09 4.23 -57.67
N TYR A 174 17.73 3.32 -58.58
CA TYR A 174 16.98 3.70 -59.79
C TYR A 174 15.48 3.90 -59.59
N ALA A 175 14.89 3.20 -58.62
CA ALA A 175 13.48 3.34 -58.25
C ALA A 175 13.22 2.76 -56.85
N SER A 176 12.23 3.33 -56.16
CA SER A 176 11.62 2.77 -54.95
C SER A 176 10.19 2.34 -55.28
N ILE A 177 9.93 1.04 -55.22
CA ILE A 177 8.64 0.46 -55.62
C ILE A 177 7.84 0.14 -54.34
N PRO A 178 6.71 0.82 -54.08
CA PRO A 178 5.90 0.56 -52.92
C PRO A 178 5.19 -0.80 -53.02
N VAL A 179 4.79 -1.34 -51.87
CA VAL A 179 3.94 -2.54 -51.83
C VAL A 179 2.55 -2.18 -52.36
N SER A 180 2.06 -2.93 -53.35
CA SER A 180 0.69 -2.77 -53.87
C SER A 180 -0.31 -3.34 -52.87
N GLU A 181 -1.14 -2.47 -52.27
CA GLU A 181 -2.24 -2.88 -51.40
C GLU A 181 -3.28 -3.74 -52.13
N TRP A 182 -3.51 -3.46 -53.42
CA TRP A 182 -4.49 -4.19 -54.22
C TRP A 182 -4.05 -5.66 -54.37
N MET A 183 -2.77 -5.88 -54.67
CA MET A 183 -2.21 -7.22 -54.78
C MET A 183 -2.18 -7.93 -53.41
N GLU A 184 -1.82 -7.20 -52.34
CA GLU A 184 -1.80 -7.75 -50.98
C GLU A 184 -3.19 -8.23 -50.52
N LYS A 185 -4.25 -7.48 -50.82
CA LYS A 185 -5.65 -7.84 -50.50
C LYS A 185 -6.12 -9.11 -51.24
N GLN A 186 -5.54 -9.39 -52.39
CA GLN A 186 -5.89 -10.54 -53.23
C GLN A 186 -5.08 -11.80 -52.90
N LEU A 187 -3.94 -11.66 -52.22
CA LEU A 187 -3.27 -12.82 -51.64
C LEU A 187 -4.21 -13.47 -50.61
N PRO A 188 -4.46 -14.79 -50.70
CA PRO A 188 -5.29 -15.46 -49.72
C PRO A 188 -4.65 -15.32 -48.34
N ARG A 189 -5.29 -14.57 -47.44
CA ARG A 189 -4.98 -14.59 -46.00
C ARG A 189 -5.20 -16.03 -45.52
N SER A 190 -4.14 -16.81 -45.48
CA SER A 190 -4.17 -18.22 -45.06
C SER A 190 -4.46 -18.29 -43.57
N LEU A 191 -5.74 -18.15 -43.19
CA LEU A 191 -6.26 -18.56 -41.89
C LEU A 191 -6.83 -19.99 -41.89
N ASN A 192 -6.86 -20.68 -43.03
CA ASN A 192 -7.35 -22.05 -43.09
C ASN A 192 -6.24 -23.04 -43.48
N TYR A 193 -5.60 -23.59 -42.43
CA TYR A 193 -4.89 -24.86 -42.48
C TYR A 193 -5.79 -25.91 -43.14
N GLY A 194 -5.39 -26.46 -44.30
CA GLY A 194 -5.91 -27.74 -44.78
C GLY A 194 -6.37 -27.85 -46.22
N LYS A 195 -6.48 -26.76 -47.00
CA LYS A 195 -6.77 -26.87 -48.44
C LYS A 195 -5.77 -26.07 -49.26
N LYS A 196 -4.81 -26.76 -49.88
CA LYS A 196 -4.03 -26.26 -51.02
C LYS A 196 -5.01 -25.92 -52.14
N LYS A 197 -5.61 -24.72 -52.13
CA LYS A 197 -6.19 -24.16 -53.35
C LYS A 197 -5.03 -23.97 -54.31
N ARG A 198 -5.09 -24.65 -55.46
CA ARG A 198 -4.22 -24.32 -56.59
C ARG A 198 -4.47 -22.84 -56.91
N ILE A 199 -3.43 -22.02 -56.75
CA ILE A 199 -3.43 -20.65 -57.25
C ILE A 199 -3.15 -20.80 -58.74
N ASP A 200 -4.21 -21.07 -59.51
CA ASP A 200 -4.10 -21.25 -60.97
C ASP A 200 -4.05 -19.88 -61.69
N ASN A 201 -4.46 -18.79 -61.04
CA ASN A 201 -4.32 -17.42 -61.55
C ASN A 201 -3.37 -16.62 -60.68
N VAL A 202 -2.18 -16.31 -61.22
CA VAL A 202 -1.27 -15.32 -60.63
C VAL A 202 -1.63 -13.96 -61.22
N ASN A 203 -2.04 -13.01 -60.38
CA ASN A 203 -2.47 -11.69 -60.85
C ASN A 203 -1.30 -10.94 -61.47
N PHE A 204 -1.56 -10.25 -62.58
CA PHE A 204 -0.56 -9.52 -63.33
C PHE A 204 -0.83 -8.02 -63.26
N LEU A 205 -0.19 -7.37 -62.27
CA LEU A 205 -0.55 -6.03 -61.83
C LEU A 205 -0.55 -4.97 -62.95
N ALA A 206 0.41 -5.03 -63.87
CA ALA A 206 0.52 -4.08 -64.99
C ALA A 206 -0.67 -4.12 -65.95
N VAL A 207 -1.43 -5.22 -65.97
CA VAL A 207 -2.64 -5.40 -66.80
C VAL A 207 -3.90 -5.24 -65.95
N ASP A 208 -3.92 -5.84 -64.76
CA ASP A 208 -5.14 -5.90 -63.94
C ASP A 208 -5.42 -4.57 -63.21
N ASN A 209 -4.38 -3.86 -62.77
CA ASN A 209 -4.51 -2.53 -62.16
C ASN A 209 -3.37 -1.59 -62.60
N PRO A 210 -3.43 -1.06 -63.83
CA PRO A 210 -2.37 -0.21 -64.38
C PRO A 210 -2.18 1.13 -63.64
N ALA A 211 -3.16 1.55 -62.84
CA ALA A 211 -3.13 2.80 -62.07
C ALA A 211 -2.53 2.64 -60.66
N ASP A 212 -2.09 1.44 -60.28
CA ASP A 212 -1.46 1.19 -58.99
C ASP A 212 -0.13 1.97 -58.83
N LEU A 213 0.14 2.45 -57.61
CA LEU A 213 1.37 3.18 -57.28
C LEU A 213 2.64 2.37 -57.57
N ALA A 214 2.59 1.04 -57.42
CA ALA A 214 3.71 0.19 -57.76
C ALA A 214 3.99 0.20 -59.28
N ILE A 215 2.95 0.27 -60.12
CA ILE A 215 3.11 0.37 -61.58
C ILE A 215 3.62 1.75 -61.97
N GLU A 216 3.17 2.81 -61.30
CA GLU A 216 3.71 4.16 -61.53
C GLU A 216 5.20 4.26 -61.16
N ALA A 217 5.61 3.64 -60.05
CA ALA A 217 7.03 3.52 -59.70
C ALA A 217 7.84 2.74 -60.75
N ILE A 218 7.23 1.74 -61.41
CA ILE A 218 7.85 1.00 -62.51
C ILE A 218 7.92 1.85 -63.80
N ARG A 219 6.95 2.76 -64.05
CA ARG A 219 7.05 3.75 -65.14
C ARG A 219 8.17 4.75 -64.90
N SER A 220 8.36 5.16 -63.64
CA SER A 220 9.52 5.96 -63.23
C SER A 220 10.81 5.19 -63.44
N LEU A 221 10.87 3.91 -63.04
CA LEU A 221 12.02 3.03 -63.30
C LEU A 221 12.34 2.93 -64.80
N ARG A 222 11.34 2.76 -65.66
CA ARG A 222 11.52 2.77 -67.13
C ARG A 222 12.22 4.05 -67.59
N THR A 223 11.81 5.20 -67.07
CA THR A 223 12.36 6.51 -67.46
C THR A 223 13.81 6.65 -66.99
N SER A 224 14.09 6.31 -65.73
CA SER A 224 15.47 6.28 -65.20
C SER A 224 16.36 5.33 -65.99
N LEU A 225 15.83 4.15 -66.33
CA LEU A 225 16.54 3.15 -67.10
C LEU A 225 16.77 3.58 -68.55
N HIS A 226 15.84 4.32 -69.17
CA HIS A 226 16.04 4.87 -70.51
C HIS A 226 17.30 5.72 -70.56
N PHE A 227 17.50 6.62 -69.60
CA PHE A 227 18.71 7.44 -69.52
C PHE A 227 19.95 6.59 -69.21
N ALA A 228 19.87 5.65 -68.28
CA ALA A 228 21.00 4.77 -67.94
C ALA A 228 21.44 3.89 -69.12
N MET A 229 20.50 3.47 -69.97
CA MET A 229 20.76 2.64 -71.13
C MET A 229 21.18 3.43 -72.38
N MET A 230 21.06 4.76 -72.41
CA MET A 230 21.56 5.57 -73.53
C MET A 230 23.07 5.43 -73.75
N GLU A 231 23.82 5.20 -72.66
CA GLU A 231 25.27 5.00 -72.70
C GLU A 231 25.69 3.52 -72.74
N ALA A 232 24.72 2.60 -72.70
CA ALA A 232 25.00 1.17 -72.70
C ALA A 232 25.33 0.64 -74.10
N LYS A 233 26.23 -0.35 -74.17
CA LYS A 233 26.66 -0.97 -75.44
C LYS A 233 25.58 -1.84 -76.11
N ASN A 234 24.58 -2.28 -75.34
CA ASN A 234 23.54 -3.19 -75.81
C ASN A 234 22.21 -2.90 -75.10
N ASN A 235 21.15 -3.52 -75.59
CA ASN A 235 19.78 -3.43 -75.07
C ASN A 235 19.44 -4.58 -74.11
N ILE A 236 20.45 -5.22 -73.50
CA ILE A 236 20.25 -6.38 -72.61
C ILE A 236 20.25 -5.91 -71.17
N LEU A 237 19.13 -6.11 -70.49
CA LEU A 237 18.96 -5.82 -69.07
C LEU A 237 18.86 -7.11 -68.26
N MET A 238 19.71 -7.27 -67.26
CA MET A 238 19.60 -8.35 -66.28
C MET A 238 19.11 -7.77 -64.94
N ILE A 239 17.98 -8.29 -64.45
CA ILE A 239 17.47 -7.96 -63.11
C ILE A 239 17.72 -9.15 -62.18
N SER A 240 18.44 -8.90 -61.09
CA SER A 240 18.69 -9.87 -60.01
C SER A 240 18.42 -9.21 -58.65
N GLY A 241 18.58 -9.96 -57.56
CA GLY A 241 18.30 -9.44 -56.22
C GLY A 241 18.99 -10.23 -55.13
N ALA A 242 19.34 -9.54 -54.05
CA ALA A 242 20.24 -10.02 -53.00
C ALA A 242 19.76 -11.26 -52.22
N SER A 243 18.45 -11.51 -52.16
CA SER A 243 17.87 -12.64 -51.42
C SER A 243 16.68 -13.27 -52.14
N PRO A 244 16.33 -14.55 -51.86
CA PRO A 244 15.08 -15.13 -52.33
C PRO A 244 13.88 -14.27 -51.91
N ASN A 245 12.83 -14.23 -52.74
CA ASN A 245 11.62 -13.44 -52.50
C ASN A 245 11.80 -11.90 -52.45
N ALA A 246 12.91 -11.36 -52.95
CA ALA A 246 13.14 -9.91 -53.06
C ALA A 246 12.31 -9.20 -54.16
N GLY A 247 11.25 -9.82 -54.68
CA GLY A 247 10.39 -9.20 -55.71
C GLY A 247 10.96 -9.17 -57.14
N LYS A 248 12.10 -9.82 -57.42
CA LYS A 248 12.75 -9.86 -58.76
C LYS A 248 11.77 -10.11 -59.92
N THR A 249 11.02 -11.22 -59.86
CA THR A 249 10.09 -11.64 -60.91
C THR A 249 8.94 -10.66 -61.08
N PHE A 250 8.47 -10.06 -59.98
CA PHE A 250 7.42 -9.04 -59.98
C PHE A 250 7.90 -7.78 -60.72
N VAL A 251 9.07 -7.26 -60.37
CA VAL A 251 9.63 -6.06 -61.04
C VAL A 251 9.89 -6.36 -62.52
N ASN A 252 10.51 -7.49 -62.85
CA ASN A 252 10.88 -7.82 -64.22
C ASN A 252 9.65 -8.01 -65.13
N SER A 253 8.63 -8.74 -64.68
CA SER A 253 7.43 -9.01 -65.49
C SER A 253 6.60 -7.74 -65.73
N ASN A 254 6.40 -6.92 -64.70
CA ASN A 254 5.65 -5.67 -64.83
C ASN A 254 6.44 -4.62 -65.63
N LEU A 255 7.77 -4.54 -65.47
CA LEU A 255 8.61 -3.66 -66.30
C LEU A 255 8.52 -4.05 -67.78
N ALA A 256 8.57 -5.35 -68.10
CA ALA A 256 8.42 -5.83 -69.47
C ALA A 256 7.05 -5.43 -70.08
N ALA A 257 5.96 -5.55 -69.31
CA ALA A 257 4.64 -5.08 -69.75
C ALA A 257 4.60 -3.56 -69.94
N VAL A 258 5.16 -2.77 -69.02
CA VAL A 258 5.18 -1.30 -69.12
C VAL A 258 6.02 -0.82 -70.32
N LEU A 259 7.11 -1.51 -70.64
CA LEU A 259 7.92 -1.24 -71.84
C LEU A 259 7.17 -1.63 -73.12
N ALA A 260 6.50 -2.78 -73.12
CA ALA A 260 5.69 -3.25 -74.25
C ALA A 260 4.47 -2.34 -74.51
N GLN A 261 3.79 -1.87 -73.47
CA GLN A 261 2.72 -0.86 -73.56
C GLN A 261 3.23 0.48 -74.13
N GLY A 262 4.52 0.79 -73.94
CA GLY A 262 5.21 1.91 -74.57
C GLY A 262 5.56 1.69 -76.05
N GLY A 263 5.13 0.58 -76.66
CA GLY A 263 5.35 0.27 -78.06
C GLY A 263 6.68 -0.41 -78.38
N GLN A 264 7.48 -0.79 -77.37
CA GLN A 264 8.77 -1.45 -77.58
C GLN A 264 8.60 -2.96 -77.77
N LYS A 265 9.43 -3.55 -78.64
CA LYS A 265 9.53 -5.02 -78.79
C LYS A 265 10.42 -5.57 -77.68
N ILE A 266 9.82 -6.28 -76.74
CA ILE A 266 10.51 -6.81 -75.55
C ILE A 266 10.54 -8.34 -75.60
N LEU A 267 11.73 -8.91 -75.35
CA LEU A 267 11.91 -10.33 -75.10
C LEU A 267 12.15 -10.54 -73.60
N PHE A 268 11.24 -11.24 -72.94
CA PHE A 268 11.39 -11.65 -71.55
C PHE A 268 12.00 -13.05 -71.49
N ILE A 269 13.10 -13.21 -70.77
CA ILE A 269 13.77 -14.50 -70.56
C ILE A 269 13.78 -14.81 -69.07
N ASP A 270 13.14 -15.91 -68.68
CA ASP A 270 13.25 -16.41 -67.31
C ASP A 270 14.48 -17.30 -67.16
N ALA A 271 15.54 -16.73 -66.57
CA ALA A 271 16.77 -17.44 -66.28
C ALA A 271 16.73 -18.20 -64.94
N ASP A 272 15.65 -18.11 -64.13
CA ASP A 272 15.50 -18.89 -62.91
C ASP A 272 14.94 -20.28 -63.21
N MET A 273 15.81 -21.19 -63.64
CA MET A 273 15.43 -22.58 -63.94
C MET A 273 15.06 -23.40 -62.68
N ARG A 274 15.23 -22.87 -61.47
CA ARG A 274 15.01 -23.64 -60.22
C ARG A 274 13.65 -23.35 -59.61
N LYS A 275 13.29 -22.08 -59.48
CA LYS A 275 12.04 -21.62 -58.87
C LYS A 275 11.29 -20.62 -59.74
N GLY A 276 11.63 -20.54 -61.03
CA GLY A 276 10.91 -19.74 -62.01
C GLY A 276 9.42 -20.09 -62.06
N TYR A 277 8.59 -19.06 -62.14
CA TYR A 277 7.14 -19.17 -62.25
C TYR A 277 6.56 -18.13 -63.20
N SER A 278 7.39 -17.52 -64.04
CA SER A 278 6.98 -16.51 -65.02
C SER A 278 5.94 -17.04 -66.01
N ASN A 279 6.03 -18.32 -66.38
CA ASN A 279 5.05 -19.00 -67.23
C ASN A 279 3.62 -18.94 -66.64
N LYS A 280 3.49 -19.00 -65.31
CA LYS A 280 2.20 -18.88 -64.63
C LYS A 280 1.69 -17.44 -64.62
N ILE A 281 2.59 -16.46 -64.54
CA ILE A 281 2.24 -15.03 -64.62
C ILE A 281 1.69 -14.71 -66.01
N PHE A 282 2.34 -15.22 -67.06
CA PHE A 282 1.94 -14.98 -68.45
C PHE A 282 0.89 -15.97 -68.97
N ASN A 283 0.42 -16.89 -68.13
CA ASN A 283 -0.53 -17.95 -68.49
C ASN A 283 -0.10 -18.74 -69.75
N MET A 284 1.18 -19.15 -69.80
CA MET A 284 1.78 -19.89 -70.90
C MET A 284 2.17 -21.31 -70.47
N ASP A 285 1.98 -22.27 -71.37
CA ASP A 285 2.41 -23.65 -71.18
C ASP A 285 3.93 -23.78 -71.32
N VAL A 286 4.55 -24.56 -70.43
CA VAL A 286 5.98 -24.87 -70.50
C VAL A 286 6.17 -26.05 -71.44
N THR A 287 6.34 -25.75 -72.72
CA THR A 287 6.75 -26.73 -73.72
C THR A 287 8.04 -26.24 -74.38
N PRO A 288 9.02 -27.12 -74.64
CA PRO A 288 10.10 -26.78 -75.56
C PRO A 288 9.46 -26.40 -76.91
N GLY A 289 9.83 -25.22 -77.44
CA GLY A 289 9.36 -24.76 -78.74
C GLY A 289 9.72 -25.70 -79.88
#